data_AF-A0A1Q9MVM0-F1
#
_entry.id   AF-A0A1Q9MVM0-F1
#
_cell.length_a   1.000
_cell.length_b   1.000
_cell.length_c   1.000
_cell.angle_alpha   90.00
_cell.angle_beta   90.00
_cell.angle_gamma   90.00
#
_symmetry.space_group_name_H-M   'P 1'
#
loop_
_entity.id
_entity.type
_entity.pdbx_description
1 polymer ?
#
loop_
_entity_poly.entity_id
_entity_poly.type
_entity_poly.pdbx_seq_one_letter_code
_entity_poly.pdbx_strand_id
1 'polypeptide(L)' 'MVNEKGEKRIYAFCKQCKKRFAIIVPNDFVIKDSENLYIISHVHGVEGKSLHSLIIELDRNKNVRNTRVSDYTLLAFEL' A
#
# COMPACT_ATOMS: atom_id res chain seq x y z
N MET A 1 -9.57 8.55 6.92
CA MET A 1 -9.60 9.29 8.20
C MET A 1 -8.18 9.71 8.53
N VAL A 2 -7.98 10.96 8.93
CA VAL A 2 -6.68 11.53 9.30
C VAL A 2 -6.56 11.46 10.83
N ASN A 3 -5.44 10.98 11.39
CA ASN A 3 -5.24 10.95 12.84
C ASN A 3 -4.71 12.29 13.39
N GLU A 4 -4.54 12.39 14.71
CA GLU A 4 -4.02 13.58 15.41
C GLU A 4 -2.62 14.02 14.95
N LYS A 5 -1.89 13.17 14.22
CA LYS A 5 -0.58 13.45 13.60
C LYS A 5 -0.68 13.85 12.12
N GLY A 6 -1.89 14.03 11.58
CA GLY A 6 -2.09 14.34 10.17
C GLY A 6 -1.94 13.14 9.22
N GLU A 7 -1.83 11.91 9.72
CA GLU A 7 -1.59 10.72 8.90
C GLU A 7 -2.90 10.20 8.29
N LYS A 8 -2.98 10.17 6.96
CA LYS A 8 -4.11 9.57 6.26
C LYS A 8 -3.99 8.04 6.31
N ARG A 9 -5.03 7.38 6.82
CA ARG A 9 -5.14 5.91 6.79
C ARG A 9 -6.08 5.43 5.70
N ILE A 10 -5.64 4.39 5.00
CA ILE A 10 -6.43 3.64 4.02
C ILE A 10 -6.72 2.26 4.60
N TYR A 11 -7.97 1.84 4.51
CA TYR A 11 -8.37 0.50 4.92
C TYR A 11 -8.52 -0.36 3.68
N ALA A 12 -7.67 -1.38 3.56
CA ALA A 12 -7.67 -2.31 2.45
C ALA A 12 -7.93 -3.73 2.94
N PHE A 13 -8.73 -4.49 2.19
CA PHE A 13 -9.04 -5.89 2.51
C PHE A 13 -8.19 -6.82 1.66
N CYS A 14 -7.43 -7.71 2.32
CA CYS A 14 -6.78 -8.80 1.61
C CYS A 14 -7.74 -9.97 1.49
N LYS A 15 -8.13 -10.31 0.25
CA LYS A 15 -9.01 -11.46 -0.03
C LYS A 15 -8.38 -12.80 0.38
N GLN A 16 -7.06 -12.91 0.33
CA GLN A 16 -6.35 -14.13 0.72
C GLN A 16 -6.30 -14.32 2.24
N CYS A 17 -5.87 -13.30 2.96
CA CYS A 17 -5.83 -13.35 4.43
C CYS A 17 -7.21 -13.18 5.09
N LYS A 18 -8.24 -12.87 4.30
CA LYS A 18 -9.61 -12.58 4.75
C LYS A 18 -9.67 -11.54 5.88
N LYS A 19 -8.77 -10.56 5.87
CA LYS A 19 -8.68 -9.51 6.91
C LYS A 19 -8.42 -8.12 6.33
N ARG A 20 -8.83 -7.09 7.09
CA ARG A 20 -8.59 -5.68 6.76
C ARG A 20 -7.29 -5.19 7.39
N PHE A 21 -6.58 -4.35 6.66
CA PHE A 21 -5.36 -3.69 7.09
C PHE A 21 -5.57 -2.18 7.10
N ALA A 22 -5.02 -1.51 8.11
CA ALA A 22 -4.92 -0.05 8.15
C ALA A 22 -3.53 0.34 7.65
N ILE A 23 -3.47 0.92 6.46
CA ILE A 23 -2.22 1.29 5.79
C ILE A 23 -2.04 2.79 5.94
N ILE A 24 -0.88 3.16 6.49
CA ILE A 24 -0.50 4.56 6.70
C ILE A 24 0.02 5.09 5.37
N VAL A 25 -0.60 6.16 4.89
CA VAL A 25 -0.11 6.92 3.74
C VAL A 25 0.94 7.91 4.25
N PRO A 26 2.19 7.85 3.78
CA PRO A 26 3.22 8.79 4.20
C PRO A 26 2.79 10.23 3.92
N ASN A 27 3.16 11.16 4.81
CA ASN A 27 2.84 12.57 4.61
C ASN A 27 3.76 13.19 3.56
N ASP A 28 5.04 12.79 3.57
CA ASP A 28 6.10 13.39 2.78
C ASP A 28 6.59 12.39 1.73
N PHE A 29 6.11 12.53 0.49
CA PHE A 29 6.70 11.88 -0.66
C PHE A 29 6.82 12.88 -1.81
N VAL A 30 7.98 12.89 -2.46
CA VAL A 30 8.25 13.79 -3.59
C VAL A 30 7.55 13.23 -4.82
N ILE A 31 6.58 14.00 -5.31
CA ILE A 31 5.82 13.69 -6.51
C ILE A 31 6.65 14.15 -7.71
N LYS A 32 7.08 13.24 -8.59
CA LYS A 32 7.57 13.65 -9.91
C LYS A 32 6.37 14.06 -10.76
N ASP A 33 6.41 15.27 -11.33
CA ASP A 33 5.27 15.90 -12.03
C ASP A 33 4.71 15.08 -13.20
N SER A 34 5.45 14.11 -13.72
CA SER A 34 5.05 13.25 -14.84
C SER A 34 4.07 12.14 -14.47
N GLU A 35 3.88 11.82 -13.19
CA GLU A 35 2.99 10.73 -12.77
C GLU A 35 1.73 11.27 -12.06
N ASN A 36 0.58 10.69 -12.38
CA ASN A 36 -0.72 11.04 -11.79
C ASN A 36 -1.16 10.08 -10.68
N LEU A 37 -0.39 9.01 -10.47
CA LEU A 37 -0.71 7.94 -9.55
C LEU A 37 0.48 7.60 -8.66
N TYR A 38 0.22 7.31 -7.39
CA TYR A 38 1.19 6.82 -6.41
C TYR A 38 0.87 5.38 -6.08
N ILE A 39 1.89 4.55 -6.01
CA ILE A 39 1.72 3.15 -5.62
C ILE A 39 2.26 2.97 -4.21
N ILE A 40 1.40 2.52 -3.31
CA ILE A 40 1.79 2.04 -1.99
C ILE A 40 1.68 0.52 -2.00
N SER A 41 2.75 -0.15 -1.58
CA SER A 41 2.79 -1.60 -1.39
C SER A 41 2.79 -1.90 0.11
N HIS A 42 1.80 -2.66 0.58
CA HIS A 42 1.77 -3.18 1.95
C HIS A 42 1.93 -4.70 1.95
N VAL A 43 3.14 -5.13 2.25
CA VAL A 43 3.51 -6.54 2.37
C VAL A 43 3.03 -7.07 3.73
N HIS A 44 2.34 -8.20 3.70
CA HIS A 44 1.79 -8.85 4.89
C HIS A 44 1.64 -10.34 4.66
N GLY A 45 1.42 -11.10 5.74
CA GLY A 45 1.23 -12.55 5.68
C GLY A 45 2.15 -13.25 6.68
N VAL A 46 2.45 -14.52 6.44
CA VAL A 46 3.37 -15.30 7.28
C VAL A 46 4.62 -15.62 6.46
N GLU A 47 5.76 -15.19 6.96
CA GLU A 47 7.07 -15.45 6.36
C GLU A 47 7.29 -16.95 6.16
N GLY A 48 7.84 -17.34 5.01
CA GLY A 48 8.06 -18.74 4.63
C GLY A 48 6.79 -19.53 4.29
N LYS A 49 5.59 -18.94 4.33
CA LYS A 49 4.34 -19.61 3.95
C LYS A 49 3.60 -18.89 2.83
N SER A 50 3.19 -17.65 3.08
CA SER A 50 2.31 -16.90 2.17
C SER A 50 2.43 -15.43 2.53
N LEU A 51 3.25 -14.69 1.77
CA LEU A 51 3.24 -13.23 1.84
C LEU A 51 2.58 -12.68 0.58
N HIS A 52 1.77 -11.66 0.80
CA HIS A 52 1.03 -10.97 -0.24
C HIS A 52 1.36 -9.50 -0.13
N SER A 53 1.27 -8.80 -1.26
CA SER A 53 1.27 -7.36 -1.27
C SER A 53 -0.12 -6.82 -1.57
N LEU A 54 -0.57 -5.88 -0.75
CA LEU A 54 -1.65 -4.96 -1.11
C LEU A 54 -1.04 -3.81 -1.88
N ILE A 55 -1.35 -3.73 -3.16
CA ILE A 55 -0.95 -2.64 -4.05
C ILE A 55 -2.10 -1.63 -4.08
N ILE A 56 -1.82 -0.41 -3.66
CA ILE A 56 -2.80 0.67 -3.55
C ILE A 56 -2.36 1.81 -4.46
N GLU A 57 -3.22 2.16 -5.41
CA GLU A 57 -3.02 3.28 -6.31
C GLU A 57 -3.75 4.51 -5.74
N LEU A 58 -3.00 5.59 -5.52
CA LEU A 58 -3.50 6.87 -5.03
C LEU A 58 -3.42 7.96 -6.10
N ASP A 59 -4.32 8.94 -6.07
CA ASP A 59 -4.18 10.19 -6.83
C ASP A 59 -3.35 11.25 -6.06
N ARG A 60 -3.14 12.43 -6.68
CA ARG A 60 -2.37 13.56 -6.09
C ARG A 60 -2.96 14.08 -4.77
N ASN A 61 -4.23 13.83 -4.52
CA ASN A 61 -4.94 14.19 -3.29
C ASN A 61 -4.96 13.02 -2.29
N LYS A 62 -4.11 12.00 -2.52
CA LYS A 62 -3.97 10.78 -1.72
C LYS A 62 -5.26 9.96 -1.67
N ASN A 63 -6.20 10.12 -2.61
CA ASN A 63 -7.43 9.35 -2.64
C ASN A 63 -7.19 8.02 -3.32
N VAL A 64 -7.82 6.97 -2.81
CA VAL A 64 -7.72 5.63 -3.40
C VAL A 64 -8.42 5.62 -4.75
N ARG A 65 -7.66 5.29 -5.80
CA ARG A 65 -8.18 5.03 -7.14
C ARG A 65 -8.43 3.54 -7.34
N ASN A 66 -7.55 2.70 -6.80
CA ASN A 66 -7.64 1.26 -6.93
C ASN A 66 -6.96 0.55 -5.75
N THR A 67 -7.34 -0.70 -5.51
CA THR A 67 -6.68 -1.58 -4.55
C THR A 67 -6.65 -2.99 -5.13
N ARG A 68 -5.45 -3.55 -5.23
CA ARG A 68 -5.21 -4.89 -5.76
C ARG A 68 -4.45 -5.72 -4.73
N VAL A 69 -4.67 -7.02 -4.76
CA VAL A 69 -3.88 -7.98 -4.00
C VAL A 69 -3.04 -8.74 -5.00
N SER A 70 -1.72 -8.77 -4.80
CA SER A 70 -0.81 -9.59 -5.59
C SER A 70 -0.12 -10.59 -4.68
N ASP A 71 -0.04 -11.83 -5.15
CA ASP A 71 0.85 -12.81 -4.57
C ASP A 71 2.24 -12.55 -5.12
N TYR A 72 3.22 -12.45 -4.22
CA TYR A 72 4.64 -12.18 -4.43
C TYR A 72 5.19 -11.83 -5.83
N THR A 73 5.93 -10.71 -5.90
CA THR A 73 7.16 -10.64 -6.70
C THR A 73 8.31 -10.23 -5.77
N LEU A 74 9.20 -11.17 -5.49
CA LEU A 74 10.50 -10.90 -4.85
C LEU A 74 11.37 -10.18 -5.89
N LEU A 75 11.58 -8.87 -5.74
CA LEU A 75 12.88 -8.30 -6.09
C LEU A 75 13.70 -8.33 -4.81
N ALA A 76 14.35 -9.47 -4.56
CA ALA A 76 15.45 -9.51 -3.61
C ALA A 76 16.58 -8.69 -4.22
N PHE A 77 16.93 -7.55 -3.63
CA PHE A 77 18.21 -6.93 -3.88
C PHE A 77 19.23 -7.70 -3.05
N GLU A 78 20.17 -8.38 -3.71
CA GLU A 78 21.41 -8.78 -3.06
C GLU A 78 22.19 -7.49 -2.73
N LEU A 79 22.54 -7.30 -1.45
CA LEU A 79 23.46 -6.25 -0.99
C LEU A 79 24.90 -6.78 -1.00
#